data_AF-A0A2E6U7R5-F1
#
_entry.id   AF-A0A2E6U7R5-F1
#
_cell.length_a   1.000
_cell.length_b   1.000
_cell.length_c   1.000
_cell.angle_alpha   90.00
_cell.angle_beta   90.00
_cell.angle_gamma   90.00
#
_symmetry.space_group_name_H-M   'P 1'
#
loop_
_entity.id
_entity.type
_entity.pdbx_description
1 polymer ?
#
loop_
_entity_poly.entity_id
_entity_poly.type
_entity_poly.pdbx_seq_one_letter_code
_entity_poly.pdbx_strand_id
1 'polypeptide(L)'
;MAGGQGLALVGVLTVLPTPMLAVNILFAVALFTLPGAMVWLDRQDRMPAALPWFHLLVVTPVLAFALLMISFQPNNYCNTILQHSEFRAFYVLFLPFLPLLAHMVVASKVGRPWLFGCILTLPLLFVFDLTVAYEVLHMVYQSQAGEGVVYSGARAWECNHFDGASMQMAFRAKWRANQAFLVLMPLVLIGARLVHRRRRGDDAAQNEKSEV
;
A
#
# COMPACT_ATOMS: atom_id res chain seq x y z
N MET A 1 14.87 51.29 -25.61
CA MET A 1 16.06 50.73 -24.93
C MET A 1 15.58 50.17 -23.60
N ALA A 2 15.42 48.84 -23.54
CA ALA A 2 16.22 47.93 -22.70
C ALA A 2 16.07 48.25 -21.19
N GLY A 3 15.27 47.50 -20.44
CA GLY A 3 15.63 46.20 -19.83
C GLY A 3 15.59 46.39 -18.30
N GLY A 4 15.25 45.44 -17.44
CA GLY A 4 15.01 44.03 -17.65
C GLY A 4 14.19 43.42 -16.51
N GLN A 5 13.74 42.21 -16.80
CA GLN A 5 13.15 41.22 -15.92
C GLN A 5 14.10 40.93 -14.75
N GLY A 6 13.59 40.80 -13.52
CA GLY A 6 14.49 40.39 -12.44
C GLY A 6 13.94 40.16 -11.03
N LEU A 7 12.64 40.28 -10.74
CA LEU A 7 12.18 40.15 -9.33
C LEU A 7 10.84 39.41 -9.14
N ALA A 8 10.41 38.58 -10.09
CA ALA A 8 9.23 37.72 -9.93
C ALA A 8 9.57 36.23 -9.68
N LEU A 9 10.84 35.82 -9.78
CA LEU A 9 11.23 34.42 -9.60
C LEU A 9 11.58 34.06 -8.14
N VAL A 10 12.03 35.04 -7.34
CA VAL A 10 12.47 34.81 -5.96
C VAL A 10 11.28 34.56 -5.02
N GLY A 11 10.13 35.21 -5.25
CA GLY A 11 8.91 35.03 -4.46
C GLY A 11 8.14 33.73 -4.76
N VAL A 12 8.41 33.08 -5.89
CA VAL A 12 7.83 31.77 -6.21
C VAL A 12 8.75 30.64 -5.69
N LEU A 13 10.06 30.88 -5.58
CA LEU A 13 10.99 29.94 -4.95
C LEU A 13 10.89 29.88 -3.42
N THR A 14 10.29 30.87 -2.76
CA THR A 14 10.03 30.81 -1.30
C THR A 14 8.75 30.06 -0.95
N VAL A 15 7.92 29.71 -1.94
CA VAL A 15 6.80 28.76 -1.83
C VAL A 15 7.21 27.40 -2.40
N LEU A 16 8.51 27.08 -2.41
CA LEU A 16 8.89 25.69 -2.52
C LEU A 16 8.52 25.03 -1.18
N PRO A 17 7.66 24.00 -1.18
CA PRO A 17 7.60 23.11 -0.04
C PRO A 17 9.03 22.63 0.23
N THR A 18 9.43 22.49 1.50
CA THR A 18 10.77 21.97 1.85
C THR A 18 11.15 20.79 0.94
N PRO A 19 12.44 20.56 0.60
CA PRO A 19 12.82 19.48 -0.31
C PRO A 19 12.19 18.13 0.08
N MET A 20 11.96 17.90 1.37
CA MET A 20 11.16 16.80 1.91
C MET A 20 9.68 16.80 1.47
N LEU A 21 8.97 17.91 1.57
CA LEU A 21 7.57 18.02 1.17
C LEU A 21 7.40 17.92 -0.36
N ALA A 22 8.32 18.47 -1.16
CA ALA A 22 8.32 18.26 -2.61
C ALA A 22 8.49 16.77 -2.98
N VAL A 23 9.44 16.08 -2.35
CA VAL A 23 9.67 14.64 -2.54
C VAL A 23 8.44 13.83 -2.12
N ASN A 24 7.80 14.17 -0.99
CA ASN A 24 6.60 13.50 -0.51
C ASN A 24 5.41 13.67 -1.47
N ILE A 25 5.22 14.87 -2.03
CA ILE A 25 4.17 15.13 -3.03
C ILE A 25 4.45 14.32 -4.30
N LEU A 26 5.67 14.36 -4.82
CA LEU A 26 6.04 13.58 -6.01
C LEU A 26 5.85 12.08 -5.78
N PHE A 27 6.23 11.59 -4.59
CA PHE A 27 6.03 10.20 -4.20
C PHE A 27 4.54 9.83 -4.13
N ALA A 28 3.71 10.66 -3.50
CA ALA A 28 2.27 10.45 -3.44
C ALA A 28 1.64 10.45 -4.85
N VAL A 29 1.97 11.44 -5.68
CA VAL A 29 1.50 11.48 -7.07
C VAL A 29 1.94 10.23 -7.83
N ALA A 30 3.19 9.81 -7.70
CA ALA A 30 3.69 8.59 -8.32
C ALA A 30 2.93 7.34 -7.84
N LEU A 31 2.68 7.21 -6.53
CA LEU A 31 1.93 6.10 -5.96
C LEU A 31 0.49 6.02 -6.52
N PHE A 32 -0.19 7.16 -6.66
CA PHE A 32 -1.57 7.22 -7.15
C PHE A 32 -1.72 7.13 -8.67
N THR A 33 -0.73 7.60 -9.42
CA THR A 33 -0.83 7.67 -10.88
C THR A 33 -0.17 6.49 -11.59
N LEU A 34 0.93 5.94 -11.07
CA LEU A 34 1.69 4.90 -11.75
C LEU A 34 0.91 3.60 -11.97
N PRO A 35 0.19 3.03 -10.97
CA PRO A 35 -0.56 1.78 -11.20
C PRO A 35 -1.63 1.95 -12.28
N GLY A 36 -2.33 3.10 -12.29
CA GLY A 36 -3.32 3.43 -13.32
C GLY A 36 -2.69 3.62 -14.71
N ALA A 37 -1.58 4.37 -14.79
CA ALA A 37 -0.84 4.57 -16.03
C ALA A 37 -0.30 3.25 -16.59
N MET A 38 0.20 2.37 -15.71
CA MET A 38 0.65 1.03 -16.08
C MET A 38 -0.50 0.21 -16.67
N VAL A 39 -1.66 0.18 -16.04
CA VAL A 39 -2.85 -0.51 -16.59
C VAL A 39 -3.24 0.05 -17.95
N TRP A 40 -3.26 1.37 -18.10
CA TRP A 40 -3.59 2.03 -19.36
C TRP A 40 -2.59 1.69 -20.48
N LEU A 41 -1.30 1.70 -20.19
CA LEU A 41 -0.24 1.33 -21.15
C LEU A 41 -0.25 -0.17 -21.51
N ASP A 42 -0.54 -1.05 -20.55
CA ASP A 42 -0.66 -2.50 -20.80
C ASP A 42 -1.84 -2.79 -21.72
N ARG A 43 -2.97 -2.10 -21.53
CA ARG A 43 -4.15 -2.24 -22.41
C ARG A 43 -3.89 -1.79 -23.85
N GLN A 44 -2.91 -0.94 -24.08
CA GLN A 44 -2.52 -0.47 -25.41
C GLN A 44 -1.39 -1.30 -26.03
N ASP A 45 -0.89 -2.34 -25.33
CA ASP A 45 0.31 -3.08 -25.70
C ASP A 45 1.55 -2.17 -25.92
N ARG A 46 1.58 -1.01 -25.25
CA ARG A 46 2.63 0.03 -25.35
C ARG A 46 3.45 0.15 -24.07
N MET A 47 3.36 -0.82 -23.17
CA MET A 47 4.06 -0.78 -21.89
C MET A 47 5.59 -0.89 -22.10
N PRO A 48 6.38 0.14 -21.72
CA PRO A 48 7.82 0.05 -21.79
C PRO A 48 8.32 -0.99 -20.79
N ALA A 49 9.28 -1.80 -21.21
CA ALA A 49 9.72 -2.95 -20.44
C ALA A 49 10.26 -2.58 -19.05
N ALA A 50 10.85 -1.39 -18.89
CA ALA A 50 11.47 -0.93 -17.67
C ALA A 50 10.49 -0.37 -16.63
N LEU A 51 9.32 0.15 -17.04
CA LEU A 51 8.39 0.85 -16.13
C LEU A 51 7.90 -0.04 -14.97
N PRO A 52 7.48 -1.29 -15.21
CA PRO A 52 7.06 -2.17 -14.12
C PRO A 52 8.21 -2.50 -13.16
N TRP A 53 9.43 -2.70 -13.69
CA TRP A 53 10.61 -2.91 -12.86
C TRP A 53 10.96 -1.70 -12.02
N PHE A 54 10.86 -0.48 -12.59
CA PHE A 54 11.05 0.75 -11.84
C PHE A 54 10.06 0.86 -10.66
N HIS A 55 8.78 0.56 -10.89
CA HIS A 55 7.80 0.57 -9.80
C HIS A 55 8.13 -0.48 -8.72
N LEU A 56 8.52 -1.69 -9.14
CA LEU A 56 8.85 -2.77 -8.22
C LEU A 56 10.15 -2.53 -7.43
N LEU A 57 11.17 -1.95 -8.06
CA LEU A 57 12.51 -1.80 -7.49
C LEU A 57 12.78 -0.43 -6.86
N VAL A 58 11.98 0.59 -7.19
CA VAL A 58 12.15 1.95 -6.66
C VAL A 58 10.94 2.38 -5.86
N VAL A 59 9.75 2.37 -6.45
CA VAL A 59 8.54 2.87 -5.78
C VAL A 59 8.16 1.98 -4.59
N THR A 60 8.21 0.65 -4.77
CA THR A 60 7.85 -0.30 -3.71
C THR A 60 8.82 -0.24 -2.53
N PRO A 61 10.16 -0.23 -2.70
CA PRO A 61 11.07 -0.09 -1.57
C PRO A 61 11.02 1.29 -0.92
N VAL A 62 10.79 2.36 -1.68
CA VAL A 62 10.57 3.70 -1.10
C VAL A 62 9.29 3.73 -0.27
N LEU A 63 8.21 3.11 -0.75
CA LEU A 63 6.98 2.94 0.03
C LEU A 63 7.25 2.15 1.31
N ALA A 64 7.92 1.01 1.20
CA ALA A 64 8.30 0.20 2.35
C ALA A 64 9.12 1.02 3.34
N PHE A 65 10.15 1.72 2.88
CA PHE A 65 11.00 2.55 3.71
C PHE A 65 10.20 3.67 4.40
N ALA A 66 9.36 4.40 3.66
CA ALA A 66 8.53 5.46 4.22
C ALA A 66 7.59 4.93 5.32
N LEU A 67 6.94 3.79 5.06
CA LEU A 67 6.03 3.16 6.00
C LEU A 67 6.75 2.59 7.23
N LEU A 68 7.94 2.01 7.05
CA LEU A 68 8.79 1.56 8.15
C LEU A 68 9.28 2.74 9.00
N MET A 69 9.67 3.86 8.37
CA MET A 69 10.11 5.05 9.11
C MET A 69 8.99 5.66 9.95
N ILE A 70 7.75 5.66 9.44
CA ILE A 70 6.57 6.04 10.23
C ILE A 70 6.38 5.08 11.41
N SER A 71 6.60 3.78 11.19
CA SER A 71 6.35 2.71 12.18
C SER A 71 7.47 2.50 13.20
N PHE A 72 8.68 2.98 12.92
CA PHE A 72 9.84 2.84 13.80
C PHE A 72 10.20 4.12 14.55
N GLN A 73 9.47 5.22 14.35
CA GLN A 73 9.74 6.47 15.08
C GLN A 73 9.47 6.30 16.59
N PRO A 74 10.50 6.16 17.44
CA PRO A 74 10.33 5.80 18.84
C PRO A 74 9.59 6.89 19.64
N ASN A 75 9.73 8.15 19.21
CA ASN A 75 9.04 9.29 19.80
C ASN A 75 7.53 9.31 19.49
N ASN A 76 7.09 8.80 18.34
CA ASN A 76 5.66 8.79 18.01
C ASN A 76 4.92 7.80 18.90
N TYR A 77 5.46 6.60 19.10
CA TYR A 77 4.80 5.59 19.93
C TYR A 77 4.69 5.97 21.41
N CYS A 78 5.57 6.84 21.93
CA CYS A 78 5.56 7.27 23.34
C CYS A 78 4.80 8.59 23.60
N ASN A 79 4.72 9.51 22.64
CA ASN A 79 4.11 10.84 22.83
C ASN A 79 2.84 11.07 22.00
N THR A 80 2.60 10.28 20.96
CA THR A 80 1.49 10.44 20.00
C THR A 80 1.07 9.06 19.49
N ILE A 81 0.35 8.33 20.34
CA ILE A 81 -0.30 7.06 19.97
C ILE A 81 -1.13 7.33 18.71
N LEU A 82 -0.88 6.59 17.63
CA LEU A 82 -1.78 6.66 16.49
C LEU A 82 -3.15 6.18 16.94
N GLN A 83 -4.13 7.08 16.97
CA GLN A 83 -5.49 6.70 17.30
C GLN A 83 -6.01 5.71 16.25
N HIS A 84 -6.94 4.82 16.60
CA HIS A 84 -7.57 3.93 15.63
C HIS A 84 -8.18 4.69 14.43
N SER A 85 -8.59 5.95 14.63
CA SER A 85 -9.01 6.88 13.57
C SER A 85 -7.89 7.27 12.60
N GLU A 86 -6.64 7.36 13.07
CA GLU A 86 -5.47 7.71 12.27
C GLU A 86 -4.95 6.51 11.46
N PHE A 87 -5.13 5.29 11.96
CA PHE A 87 -4.94 4.07 11.16
C PHE A 87 -5.85 4.05 9.93
N ARG A 88 -7.05 4.68 10.02
CA ARG A 88 -7.96 4.73 8.88
C ARG A 88 -7.43 5.53 7.69
N ALA A 89 -6.57 6.52 7.94
CA ALA A 89 -5.95 7.30 6.88
C ALA A 89 -5.06 6.42 5.99
N PHE A 90 -4.47 5.36 6.52
CA PHE A 90 -3.67 4.42 5.74
C PHE A 90 -4.51 3.49 4.86
N TYR A 91 -5.82 3.30 5.14
CA TYR A 91 -6.68 2.56 4.20
C TYR A 91 -6.81 3.25 2.83
N VAL A 92 -6.60 4.56 2.77
CA VAL A 92 -6.57 5.32 1.50
C VAL A 92 -5.44 4.83 0.59
N LEU A 93 -4.37 4.26 1.15
CA LEU A 93 -3.24 3.70 0.39
C LEU A 93 -3.62 2.42 -0.37
N PHE A 94 -4.79 1.82 -0.15
CA PHE A 94 -5.30 0.72 -1.00
C PHE A 94 -5.88 1.21 -2.33
N LEU A 95 -6.47 2.43 -2.36
CA LEU A 95 -7.08 3.02 -3.56
C LEU A 95 -6.19 3.01 -4.82
N PRO A 96 -4.90 3.40 -4.76
CA PRO A 96 -4.07 3.44 -5.96
C PRO A 96 -3.87 2.07 -6.62
N PHE A 97 -4.06 0.98 -5.89
CA PHE A 97 -3.93 -0.38 -6.40
C PHE A 97 -5.23 -0.94 -6.99
N LEU A 98 -6.38 -0.28 -6.80
CA LEU A 98 -7.68 -0.73 -7.32
C LEU A 98 -7.70 -0.89 -8.85
N PRO A 99 -7.17 0.05 -9.67
CA PRO A 99 -7.14 -0.12 -11.12
C PRO A 99 -6.35 -1.37 -11.53
N LEU A 100 -5.24 -1.62 -10.83
CA LEU A 100 -4.38 -2.76 -11.10
C LEU A 100 -5.05 -4.07 -10.69
N LEU A 101 -5.73 -4.09 -9.55
CA LEU A 101 -6.51 -5.23 -9.07
C LEU A 101 -7.64 -5.57 -10.05
N ALA A 102 -8.39 -4.57 -10.50
CA ALA A 102 -9.45 -4.74 -11.49
C ALA A 102 -8.89 -5.27 -12.83
N HIS A 103 -7.76 -4.73 -13.30
CA HIS A 103 -7.12 -5.20 -14.54
C HIS A 103 -6.65 -6.65 -14.44
N MET A 104 -6.06 -7.05 -13.30
CA MET A 104 -5.60 -8.41 -13.06
C MET A 104 -6.73 -9.45 -13.05
N VAL A 105 -7.93 -9.05 -12.62
CA VAL A 105 -9.12 -9.92 -12.56
C VAL A 105 -9.87 -9.95 -13.90
N VAL A 106 -10.13 -8.78 -14.50
CA VAL A 106 -11.08 -8.63 -15.61
C VAL A 106 -10.43 -8.82 -16.99
N ALA A 107 -9.16 -8.44 -17.16
CA ALA A 107 -8.53 -8.42 -18.47
C ALA A 107 -8.36 -9.83 -19.06
N SER A 108 -8.69 -9.98 -20.35
CA SER A 108 -8.58 -11.25 -21.09
C SER A 108 -7.12 -11.71 -21.18
N LYS A 109 -6.24 -10.78 -21.55
CA LYS A 109 -4.78 -10.90 -21.58
C LYS A 109 -4.17 -9.83 -20.67
N VAL A 110 -3.18 -10.25 -19.89
CA VAL A 110 -2.31 -9.36 -19.11
C VAL A 110 -0.91 -9.63 -19.62
N GLY A 111 -0.18 -8.60 -20.04
CA GLY A 111 1.11 -8.80 -20.71
C GLY A 111 2.13 -9.53 -19.82
N ARG A 112 2.21 -9.15 -18.54
CA ARG A 112 3.20 -9.68 -17.57
C ARG A 112 2.54 -10.08 -16.24
N PRO A 113 1.76 -11.17 -16.20
CA PRO A 113 0.88 -11.49 -15.08
C PRO A 113 1.63 -11.69 -13.76
N TRP A 114 2.79 -12.35 -13.79
CA TRP A 114 3.63 -12.53 -12.61
C TRP A 114 4.10 -11.18 -12.04
N LEU A 115 4.59 -10.29 -12.91
CA LEU A 115 5.20 -9.05 -12.49
C LEU A 115 4.16 -8.05 -11.97
N PHE A 116 2.99 -7.97 -12.62
CA PHE A 116 1.85 -7.23 -12.07
C PHE A 116 1.33 -7.83 -10.77
N GLY A 117 1.35 -9.16 -10.65
CA GLY A 117 1.05 -9.85 -9.39
C GLY A 117 2.00 -9.43 -8.27
N CYS A 118 3.32 -9.36 -8.52
CA CYS A 118 4.30 -8.88 -7.54
C CYS A 118 4.10 -7.40 -7.18
N ILE A 119 3.87 -6.54 -8.17
CA ILE A 119 3.60 -5.11 -7.98
C ILE A 119 2.28 -4.86 -7.25
N LEU A 120 1.32 -5.77 -7.35
CA LEU A 120 0.09 -5.67 -6.57
C LEU A 120 0.34 -6.17 -5.14
N THR A 121 0.96 -7.35 -5.00
CA THR A 121 1.03 -8.06 -3.71
C THR A 121 2.03 -7.42 -2.74
N LEU A 122 3.22 -7.01 -3.21
CA LEU A 122 4.27 -6.51 -2.32
C LEU A 122 3.97 -5.11 -1.75
N PRO A 123 3.59 -4.09 -2.53
CA PRO A 123 3.11 -2.83 -1.98
C PRO A 123 1.91 -2.98 -1.07
N LEU A 124 0.91 -3.79 -1.46
CA LEU A 124 -0.27 -4.02 -0.63
C LEU A 124 0.08 -4.73 0.68
N LEU A 125 1.10 -5.60 0.71
CA LEU A 125 1.58 -6.18 1.95
C LEU A 125 2.05 -5.11 2.93
N PHE A 126 2.76 -4.07 2.48
CA PHE A 126 3.20 -3.00 3.38
C PHE A 126 2.04 -2.16 3.91
N VAL A 127 1.03 -1.90 3.07
CA VAL A 127 -0.19 -1.22 3.51
C VAL A 127 -0.97 -2.11 4.50
N PHE A 128 -1.07 -3.41 4.22
CA PHE A 128 -1.70 -4.39 5.10
C PHE A 128 -0.96 -4.51 6.44
N ASP A 129 0.37 -4.52 6.42
CA ASP A 129 1.21 -4.58 7.62
C ASP A 129 0.88 -3.44 8.58
N LEU A 130 0.79 -2.21 8.04
CA LEU A 130 0.51 -1.00 8.81
C LEU A 130 -0.92 -0.86 9.31
N THR A 131 -1.87 -1.44 8.59
CA THR A 131 -3.29 -1.32 8.91
C THR A 131 -3.72 -2.55 9.71
N VAL A 132 -4.07 -3.61 8.99
CA VAL A 132 -4.67 -4.82 9.54
C VAL A 132 -3.71 -5.58 10.44
N ALA A 133 -2.43 -5.73 10.07
CA ALA A 133 -1.51 -6.55 10.86
C ALA A 133 -1.11 -5.86 12.18
N TYR A 134 -1.04 -4.52 12.19
CA TYR A 134 -0.89 -3.76 13.44
C TYR A 134 -2.13 -3.83 14.33
N GLU A 135 -3.35 -3.80 13.76
CA GLU A 135 -4.57 -4.05 14.54
C GLU A 135 -4.55 -5.45 15.19
N VAL A 136 -4.11 -6.49 14.46
CA VAL A 136 -3.91 -7.84 15.01
C VAL A 136 -2.90 -7.84 16.16
N LEU A 137 -1.79 -7.10 16.02
CA LEU A 137 -0.80 -6.95 17.09
C LEU A 137 -1.45 -6.39 18.36
N HIS A 138 -2.19 -5.28 18.24
CA HIS A 138 -2.85 -4.65 19.38
C HIS A 138 -3.88 -5.57 20.03
N MET A 139 -4.70 -6.26 19.23
CA MET A 139 -5.71 -7.20 19.72
C MET A 139 -5.08 -8.38 20.46
N VAL A 140 -4.04 -9.00 19.90
CA VAL A 140 -3.39 -10.16 20.52
C VAL A 140 -2.67 -9.75 21.79
N TYR A 141 -2.01 -8.59 21.79
CA TYR A 141 -1.40 -8.07 23.01
C TYR A 141 -2.45 -7.88 24.11
N GLN A 142 -3.57 -7.21 23.80
CA GLN A 142 -4.65 -6.98 24.74
C GLN A 142 -5.22 -8.29 25.31
N SER A 143 -5.31 -9.33 24.49
CA SER A 143 -5.78 -10.65 24.93
C SER A 143 -4.82 -11.37 25.89
N GLN A 144 -3.51 -11.11 25.79
CA GLN A 144 -2.49 -11.78 26.60
C GLN A 144 -2.19 -11.01 27.88
N ALA A 145 -2.05 -9.69 27.78
CA ALA A 145 -1.72 -8.83 28.91
C ALA A 145 -2.96 -8.45 29.75
N GLY A 146 -4.18 -8.69 29.25
CA GLY A 146 -5.44 -8.27 29.89
C GLY A 146 -5.75 -6.78 29.73
N GLU A 147 -4.77 -6.00 29.26
CA GLU A 147 -4.87 -4.57 29.02
C GLU A 147 -4.37 -4.24 27.61
N GLY A 148 -4.97 -3.22 26.99
CA GLY A 148 -4.46 -2.70 25.72
C GLY A 148 -3.04 -2.14 25.91
N VAL A 149 -2.23 -2.12 24.84
CA VAL A 149 -0.93 -1.45 24.94
C VAL A 149 -1.17 0.06 25.10
N VAL A 150 -1.00 0.57 26.32
CA VAL A 150 -1.02 2.00 26.62
C VAL A 150 0.41 2.47 26.74
N TYR A 151 0.88 3.20 25.74
CA TYR A 151 2.23 3.77 25.72
C TYR A 151 2.18 5.15 26.40
N SER A 152 2.60 5.25 27.67
CA SER A 152 2.70 6.53 28.39
C SER A 152 4.13 7.07 28.36
N GLY A 153 4.25 8.35 28.01
CA GLY A 153 5.50 9.03 27.69
C GLY A 153 6.53 9.07 28.82
N ALA A 154 7.68 8.46 28.57
CA ALA A 154 8.94 9.18 28.48
C ALA A 154 10.07 8.27 27.95
N ARG A 155 9.96 6.94 28.04
CA ARG A 155 10.84 5.92 27.44
C ARG A 155 10.08 4.60 27.25
N ALA A 156 10.53 3.70 26.36
CA ALA A 156 9.88 2.40 26.12
C ALA A 156 9.78 1.50 27.38
N TRP A 157 10.63 1.73 28.38
CA TRP A 157 10.58 1.05 29.69
C TRP A 157 9.72 1.79 30.73
N GLU A 158 9.27 3.02 30.45
CA GLU A 158 8.35 3.82 31.27
C GLU A 158 6.90 3.72 30.78
N CYS A 159 6.64 2.95 29.73
CA CYS A 159 5.31 2.48 29.39
C CYS A 159 4.89 1.51 30.51
N ASN A 160 4.00 1.98 31.38
CA ASN A 160 3.67 1.33 32.67
C ASN A 160 3.19 -0.14 32.53
N HIS A 161 2.85 -0.58 31.31
CA HIS A 161 2.32 -1.91 30.99
C HIS A 161 3.02 -2.58 29.78
N PHE A 162 4.33 -2.44 29.62
CA PHE A 162 5.08 -3.18 28.59
C PHE A 162 5.53 -4.56 29.09
N ASP A 163 4.84 -5.62 28.65
CA ASP A 163 5.26 -7.00 28.85
C ASP A 163 5.92 -7.56 27.58
N GLY A 164 7.22 -7.85 27.67
CA GLY A 164 7.99 -8.39 26.57
C GLY A 164 7.50 -9.75 26.06
N ALA A 165 6.95 -10.60 26.94
CA ALA A 165 6.45 -11.92 26.54
C ALA A 165 5.16 -11.79 25.71
N SER A 166 4.20 -10.99 26.18
CA SER A 166 2.98 -10.64 25.45
C SER A 166 3.29 -9.93 24.13
N MET A 167 4.27 -9.02 24.11
CA MET A 167 4.69 -8.32 22.89
C MET A 167 5.31 -9.28 21.86
N GLN A 168 6.13 -10.24 22.30
CA GLN A 168 6.73 -11.22 21.40
C GLN A 168 5.67 -12.16 20.78
N MET A 169 4.61 -12.47 21.53
CA MET A 169 3.46 -13.23 21.01
C MET A 169 2.65 -12.39 20.01
N ALA A 170 2.40 -11.11 20.31
CA ALA A 170 1.71 -10.19 19.43
C ALA A 170 2.46 -9.96 18.10
N PHE A 171 3.79 -9.79 18.14
CA PHE A 171 4.61 -9.73 16.93
C PHE A 171 4.60 -11.02 16.11
N ARG A 172 4.61 -12.18 16.77
CA ARG A 172 4.47 -13.47 16.07
C ARG A 172 3.12 -13.59 15.38
N ALA A 173 2.05 -13.11 16.01
CA ALA A 173 0.72 -13.08 15.40
C ALA A 173 0.66 -12.12 14.20
N LYS A 174 1.21 -10.90 14.34
CA LYS A 174 1.37 -9.94 13.24
C LYS A 174 2.14 -10.56 12.06
N TRP A 175 3.27 -11.20 12.35
CA TRP A 175 4.08 -11.87 11.33
C TRP A 175 3.31 -12.98 10.60
N ARG A 176 2.54 -13.79 11.33
CA ARG A 176 1.67 -14.80 10.73
C ARG A 176 0.57 -14.19 9.86
N ALA A 177 -0.01 -13.05 10.25
CA ALA A 177 -0.99 -12.33 9.44
C ALA A 177 -0.39 -11.87 8.11
N ASN A 178 0.82 -11.33 8.12
CA ASN A 178 1.54 -10.96 6.90
C ASN A 178 1.84 -12.15 5.99
N GLN A 179 2.28 -13.28 6.58
CA GLN A 179 2.49 -14.52 5.83
C GLN A 179 1.19 -15.03 5.21
N ALA A 180 0.09 -14.99 5.95
CA ALA A 180 -1.23 -15.36 5.45
C ALA A 180 -1.65 -14.45 4.30
N PHE A 181 -1.44 -13.14 4.40
CA PHE A 181 -1.72 -12.20 3.31
C PHE A 181 -0.93 -12.54 2.04
N LEU A 182 0.38 -12.81 2.17
CA LEU A 182 1.24 -13.18 1.05
C LEU A 182 0.78 -14.43 0.30
N VAL A 183 0.13 -15.37 0.98
CA VAL A 183 -0.40 -16.60 0.37
C VAL A 183 -1.82 -16.42 -0.14
N LEU A 184 -2.69 -15.81 0.67
CA LEU A 184 -4.10 -15.65 0.35
C LEU A 184 -4.33 -14.67 -0.80
N MET A 185 -3.58 -13.57 -0.86
CA MET A 185 -3.79 -12.54 -1.89
C MET A 185 -3.59 -13.09 -3.31
N PRO A 186 -2.47 -13.78 -3.64
CA PRO A 186 -2.32 -14.46 -4.93
C PRO A 186 -3.42 -15.49 -5.21
N LEU A 187 -3.80 -16.31 -4.22
CA LEU A 187 -4.83 -17.32 -4.38
C LEU A 187 -6.20 -16.70 -4.70
N VAL A 188 -6.56 -15.62 -4.00
CA VAL A 188 -7.79 -14.86 -4.25
C VAL A 188 -7.77 -14.24 -5.64
N LEU A 189 -6.66 -13.67 -6.08
CA LEU A 189 -6.53 -13.11 -7.43
C LEU A 189 -6.71 -14.19 -8.52
N ILE A 190 -6.08 -15.36 -8.35
CA ILE A 190 -6.22 -16.48 -9.27
C ILE A 190 -7.67 -16.98 -9.27
N GLY A 191 -8.26 -17.19 -8.10
CA GLY A 191 -9.64 -17.63 -7.94
C GLY A 191 -10.63 -16.65 -8.58
N ALA A 192 -10.50 -15.36 -8.30
CA ALA A 192 -11.34 -14.30 -8.87
C ALA A 192 -11.24 -14.28 -10.41
N ARG A 193 -10.04 -14.43 -10.97
CA ARG A 193 -9.82 -14.49 -12.41
C ARG A 193 -10.48 -15.73 -13.04
N LEU A 194 -10.38 -16.89 -12.39
CA LEU A 194 -11.03 -18.12 -12.86
C LEU A 194 -12.54 -17.99 -12.84
N VAL A 195 -13.13 -17.47 -11.77
CA VAL A 195 -14.57 -17.23 -11.66
C VAL A 195 -15.05 -16.24 -12.71
N HIS A 196 -14.33 -15.13 -12.91
CA HIS A 196 -14.68 -14.14 -13.94
C HIS A 196 -14.64 -14.74 -15.36
N ARG A 197 -13.64 -15.58 -15.67
CA ARG A 197 -13.56 -16.27 -16.96
C ARG A 197 -14.71 -17.26 -17.17
N ARG A 198 -15.11 -18.00 -16.12
CA ARG A 198 -16.27 -18.91 -16.18
C ARG A 198 -17.55 -18.14 -16.49
N ARG A 199 -17.85 -17.09 -15.71
CA ARG A 199 -19.04 -16.25 -15.91
C ARG A 199 -19.13 -15.68 -17.33
N ARG A 200 -18.03 -15.14 -17.86
CA ARG A 200 -18.00 -14.60 -19.24
C ARG A 200 -18.24 -15.68 -20.31
N GLY A 201 -17.81 -16.92 -20.07
CA GLY A 201 -18.08 -18.05 -20.96
C GLY A 201 -19.55 -18.46 -20.92
N ASP A 202 -20.15 -18.49 -19.72
CA ASP A 202 -21.57 -18.80 -19.53
C ASP A 202 -22.47 -17.72 -20.17
N ASP A 203 -22.13 -16.44 -19.99
CA ASP A 203 -22.86 -15.30 -20.60
C ASP A 203 -22.80 -15.34 -22.14
N ALA A 204 -21.64 -15.70 -22.70
CA ALA A 204 -21.48 -15.84 -24.16
C ALA A 204 -22.33 -16.99 -24.71
N ALA A 205 -22.35 -18.14 -24.02
CA ALA A 205 -23.13 -19.30 -24.41
C ALA A 205 -24.65 -19.10 -24.24
N GLN A 206 -25.08 -18.25 -23.30
CA GLN A 206 -26.49 -17.86 -23.16
C GLN A 206 -26.94 -16.90 -24.25
N ASN A 207 -26.12 -15.90 -24.61
CA ASN A 207 -26.45 -14.98 -25.70
C ASN A 207 -26.56 -15.70 -27.05
N GLU A 208 -25.66 -16.66 -27.32
CA GLU A 208 -25.70 -17.46 -28.56
C GLU A 208 -26.97 -18.33 -28.66
N LYS A 209 -27.52 -18.79 -27.55
CA LYS A 209 -28.80 -19.54 -27.51
C LYS A 209 -30.04 -18.66 -27.61
N SER A 210 -29.93 -17.36 -27.36
CA SER A 210 -31.05 -16.41 -27.44
C SER A 210 -31.19 -15.76 -28.82
N GLU A 211 -30.18 -15.86 -29.67
CA GLU A 211 -30.20 -15.37 -31.07
C GLU A 211 -30.63 -16.44 -32.09
N VAL A 212 -30.88 -17.68 -31.66
CA VAL A 212 -31.38 -18.81 -32.48
C VAL A 212 -32.85 -19.08 -32.17
#